data_AF-A0A933Z9I3-F1
#
_entry.id   AF-A0A933Z9I3-F1
#
_cell.length_a   1.000
_cell.length_b   1.000
_cell.length_c   1.000
_cell.angle_alpha   90.00
_cell.angle_beta   90.00
_cell.angle_gamma   90.00
#
_symmetry.space_group_name_H-M   'P 1'
#
loop_
_entity.id
_entity.type
_entity.pdbx_description
1 polymer ?
#
loop_
_entity_poly.entity_id
_entity_poly.type
_entity_poly.pdbx_seq_one_letter_code
_entity_poly.pdbx_strand_id
1 'polypeptide(L)'
;MPEPFPVPLDRKAVHVDVQPGGEIILRGSLYSSHDGARIDATTTSWPANAPGGASVDSGGLFDLEAGGFHVTSQNPSTHEVHAIATGDDAPLCALHDVAAPCLPLRLGVQAQSRLLETRDWHASLRGTIAIEVVDAPLYAPAAHWTSQAAPVLKTAGVGLLLALVAAGVAALLYRRSSTPAARLAALARRVRAKAQRAAPVLAAPLNPALDSALQALRAQRVDPLSPHGQKMANVLLRLESTLDEAELSTRRATEQQLADELARDVEIALEAAAEAVHAR
;
A
#
# COMPACT_ATOMS: atom_id res chain seq x y z
N MET A 1 6.01 41.90 1.73
CA MET A 1 6.06 40.51 1.25
C MET A 1 7.33 39.91 1.81
N PRO A 2 7.26 38.80 2.55
CA PRO A 2 8.46 38.12 3.05
C PRO A 2 9.36 37.73 1.87
N GLU A 3 10.67 37.91 2.00
CA GLU A 3 11.61 37.41 1.00
C GLU A 3 11.68 35.88 1.08
N PRO A 4 11.71 35.17 -0.07
CA PRO A 4 11.86 33.73 -0.07
C PRO A 4 13.17 33.32 0.61
N PHE A 5 13.12 32.35 1.51
CA PHE A 5 14.31 31.85 2.21
C PHE A 5 14.56 30.38 1.89
N PRO A 6 15.83 29.96 1.75
CA PRO A 6 16.16 28.58 1.41
C PRO A 6 15.90 27.62 2.57
N VAL A 7 15.45 26.40 2.26
CA VAL A 7 15.25 25.37 3.27
C VAL A 7 16.59 24.74 3.68
N PRO A 8 16.97 24.76 4.97
CA PRO A 8 18.14 24.04 5.45
C PRO A 8 17.92 22.52 5.38
N LEU A 9 18.81 21.80 4.70
CA LEU A 9 18.74 20.34 4.52
C LEU A 9 19.45 19.55 5.63
N ASP A 10 20.17 20.24 6.51
CA ASP A 10 20.89 19.67 7.66
C ASP A 10 19.98 19.40 8.87
N ARG A 11 18.70 19.77 8.78
CA ARG A 11 17.70 19.61 9.84
C ARG A 11 16.66 18.56 9.48
N LYS A 12 16.11 17.89 10.49
CA LYS A 12 15.02 16.90 10.30
C LYS A 12 13.66 17.58 10.09
N ALA A 13 13.46 18.75 10.68
CA ALA A 13 12.27 19.57 10.48
C ALA A 13 12.62 21.05 10.59
N VAL A 14 11.88 21.91 9.89
CA VAL A 14 12.08 23.36 9.87
C VAL A 14 10.78 24.05 10.26
N HIS A 15 10.79 24.80 11.36
CA HIS A 15 9.63 25.62 11.74
C HIS A 15 9.35 26.68 10.68
N VAL A 16 8.08 26.92 10.38
CA VAL A 16 7.64 28.01 9.52
C VAL A 16 6.68 28.87 10.31
N ASP A 17 7.03 30.14 10.49
CA ASP A 17 6.20 31.11 11.21
C ASP A 17 5.06 31.57 10.30
N VAL A 18 3.95 30.84 10.36
CA VAL A 18 2.73 31.11 9.60
C VAL A 18 1.52 30.76 10.46
N GLN A 19 0.57 31.68 10.50
CA GLN A 19 -0.67 31.47 11.25
C GLN A 19 -1.59 30.48 10.53
N PRO A 20 -2.46 29.75 11.24
CA PRO A 20 -3.49 28.92 10.62
C PRO A 20 -4.31 29.70 9.58
N GLY A 21 -4.50 29.12 8.41
CA GLY A 21 -5.11 29.75 7.24
C GLY A 21 -4.14 30.56 6.37
N GLY A 22 -2.90 30.79 6.83
CA GLY A 22 -1.82 31.37 6.02
C GLY A 22 -1.28 30.37 5.00
N GLU A 23 -0.78 30.88 3.88
CA GLU A 23 -0.28 30.07 2.78
C GLU A 23 1.25 30.10 2.75
N ILE A 24 1.85 28.97 2.37
CA ILE A 24 3.26 28.87 2.02
C ILE A 24 3.37 28.41 0.58
N ILE A 25 4.35 28.97 -0.13
CA ILE A 25 4.70 28.57 -1.49
C ILE A 25 6.12 28.02 -1.45
N LEU A 26 6.25 26.74 -1.80
CA LEU A 26 7.52 26.04 -1.91
C LEU A 26 7.94 26.05 -3.37
N ARG A 27 9.09 26.65 -3.68
CA ARG A 27 9.60 26.82 -5.04
C ARG A 27 10.96 26.16 -5.20
N GLY A 28 11.12 25.43 -6.30
CA GLY A 28 12.41 24.86 -6.70
C GLY A 28 12.49 23.36 -6.50
N SER A 29 13.63 22.80 -6.88
CA SER A 29 13.88 21.37 -6.84
C SER A 29 15.33 21.07 -6.52
N LEU A 30 15.54 19.86 -6.01
CA LEU A 30 16.84 19.25 -5.81
C LEU A 30 17.08 18.25 -6.93
N TYR A 31 18.28 18.25 -7.49
CA TYR A 31 18.78 17.25 -8.41
C TYR A 31 19.72 16.30 -7.67
N SER A 32 19.52 14.99 -7.81
CA SER A 32 20.40 13.97 -7.26
C SER A 32 21.44 13.56 -8.29
N SER A 33 22.71 13.70 -7.96
CA SER A 33 23.81 13.21 -8.81
C SER A 33 23.98 11.69 -8.77
N HIS A 34 23.26 10.99 -7.90
CA HIS A 34 23.34 9.54 -7.74
C HIS A 34 22.51 8.80 -8.79
N ASP A 35 21.25 9.21 -8.96
CA ASP A 35 20.25 8.54 -9.80
C ASP A 35 19.64 9.47 -10.87
N GLY A 36 20.06 10.75 -10.89
CA GLY A 36 19.53 11.75 -11.81
C GLY A 36 18.11 12.22 -11.49
N ALA A 37 17.53 11.79 -10.36
CA ALA A 37 16.18 12.17 -9.97
C ALA A 37 16.10 13.67 -9.63
N ARG A 38 14.93 14.26 -9.89
CA ARG A 38 14.60 15.63 -9.51
C ARG A 38 13.48 15.61 -8.48
N ILE A 39 13.74 16.18 -7.32
CA ILE A 39 12.87 16.12 -6.14
C ILE A 39 12.41 17.54 -5.82
N ASP A 40 11.12 17.79 -5.84
CA ASP A 40 10.55 19.04 -5.32
C ASP A 40 9.87 18.79 -3.97
N ALA A 41 9.03 19.72 -3.53
CA ALA A 41 8.41 19.65 -2.22
C ALA A 41 7.55 18.39 -2.03
N THR A 42 6.80 17.96 -3.04
CA THR A 42 5.82 16.87 -2.91
C THR A 42 6.01 15.72 -3.92
N THR A 43 6.88 15.88 -4.92
CA THR A 43 7.09 14.88 -5.97
C THR A 43 8.56 14.56 -6.22
N THR A 44 8.78 13.37 -6.79
CA THR A 44 10.08 12.96 -7.35
C THR A 44 9.88 12.59 -8.82
N SER A 45 10.58 13.29 -9.70
CA SER A 45 10.64 13.03 -11.14
C SER A 45 11.88 12.20 -11.49
N TRP A 46 11.67 11.10 -12.21
CA TRP A 46 12.73 10.18 -12.63
C TRP A 46 13.12 10.40 -14.10
N PRO A 47 14.42 10.33 -14.45
CA PRO A 47 14.86 10.49 -15.82
C PRO A 47 14.58 9.25 -16.68
N ALA A 48 14.62 9.40 -18.01
CA ALA A 48 14.32 8.31 -18.94
C ALA A 48 15.26 7.10 -18.84
N ASN A 49 16.48 7.30 -18.33
CA ASN A 49 17.46 6.24 -18.11
C ASN A 49 17.33 5.57 -16.73
N ALA A 50 16.38 5.99 -15.88
CA ALA A 50 16.12 5.32 -14.61
C ALA A 50 15.48 3.93 -14.84
N PRO A 51 15.67 2.98 -13.91
CA PRO A 51 14.91 1.73 -13.91
C PRO A 51 13.40 2.03 -13.86
N GLY A 52 12.67 1.63 -14.92
CA GLY A 52 11.23 1.96 -15.07
C GLY A 52 10.94 3.12 -16.03
N GLY A 53 11.97 3.81 -16.53
CA GLY A 53 11.84 4.91 -17.47
C GLY A 53 11.45 6.24 -16.81
N ALA A 54 11.06 7.21 -17.64
CA ALA A 54 10.65 8.52 -17.15
C ALA A 54 9.28 8.43 -16.44
N SER A 55 9.24 8.82 -15.17
CA SER A 55 8.03 8.78 -14.34
C SER A 55 8.03 9.90 -13.30
N VAL A 56 6.89 10.13 -12.67
CA VAL A 56 6.72 11.06 -11.55
C VAL A 56 6.02 10.33 -10.42
N ASP A 57 6.69 10.22 -9.28
CA ASP A 57 6.17 9.59 -8.08
C ASP A 57 5.65 10.64 -7.09
N SER A 58 4.56 10.29 -6.42
CA SER A 58 4.08 11.02 -5.23
C SER A 58 5.03 10.75 -4.07
N GLY A 59 5.74 11.78 -3.61
CA GLY A 59 6.77 11.63 -2.60
C GLY A 59 7.94 12.58 -2.88
N GLY A 60 7.86 13.78 -2.34
CA GLY A 60 8.89 14.80 -2.45
C GLY A 60 9.78 14.88 -1.21
N LEU A 61 10.40 16.04 -1.03
CA LEU A 61 11.29 16.31 0.09
C LEU A 61 10.55 16.41 1.42
N PHE A 62 9.29 16.86 1.44
CA PHE A 62 8.56 17.15 2.67
C PHE A 62 7.37 16.22 2.91
N ASP A 63 7.04 16.05 4.19
CA ASP A 63 5.76 15.50 4.64
C ASP A 63 4.87 16.65 5.16
N LEU A 64 4.20 17.34 4.24
CA LEU A 64 3.47 18.58 4.54
C LEU A 64 2.28 18.34 5.47
N GLU A 65 1.50 17.29 5.22
CA GLU A 65 0.33 16.93 6.03
C GLU A 65 0.74 16.65 7.49
N ALA A 66 1.79 15.84 7.70
CA ALA A 66 2.27 15.56 9.04
C ALA A 66 3.03 16.74 9.70
N GLY A 67 3.33 17.79 8.92
CA GLY A 67 3.87 19.07 9.35
C GLY A 67 2.82 20.13 9.73
N GLY A 68 1.52 19.83 9.58
CA GLY A 68 0.43 20.77 9.84
C GLY A 68 0.09 21.66 8.63
N PHE A 69 0.36 21.19 7.42
CA PHE A 69 0.05 21.88 6.17
C PHE A 69 -0.84 21.03 5.27
N HIS A 70 -1.81 21.67 4.61
CA HIS A 70 -2.63 21.04 3.59
C HIS A 70 -2.23 21.54 2.20
N VAL A 71 -1.91 20.63 1.28
CA VAL A 71 -1.52 20.99 -0.09
C VAL A 71 -2.75 21.42 -0.89
N THR A 72 -2.75 22.66 -1.39
CA THR A 72 -3.86 23.21 -2.19
C THR A 72 -3.60 23.15 -3.69
N SER A 73 -2.33 23.28 -4.10
CA SER A 73 -1.93 23.22 -5.49
C SER A 73 -0.51 22.68 -5.62
N GLN A 74 -0.24 21.91 -6.67
CA GLN A 74 1.10 21.45 -7.01
C GLN A 74 1.31 21.46 -8.51
N ASN A 75 2.48 21.92 -8.95
CA ASN A 75 2.89 21.89 -10.34
C ASN A 75 4.30 21.27 -10.46
N PRO A 76 4.40 19.99 -10.85
CA PRO A 76 5.69 19.31 -11.00
C PRO A 76 6.58 19.86 -12.12
N SER A 77 6.02 20.62 -13.06
CA SER A 77 6.78 21.21 -14.18
C SER A 77 7.46 22.52 -13.78
N THR A 78 6.85 23.30 -12.90
CA THR A 78 7.42 24.54 -12.34
C THR A 78 8.06 24.33 -10.97
N HIS A 79 7.93 23.14 -10.39
CA HIS A 79 8.37 22.79 -9.04
C HIS A 79 7.83 23.77 -8.00
N GLU A 80 6.53 24.02 -8.08
CA GLU A 80 5.80 24.95 -7.22
C GLU A 80 4.71 24.19 -6.47
N VAL A 81 4.70 24.32 -5.15
CA VAL A 81 3.68 23.73 -4.28
C VAL A 81 3.14 24.80 -3.36
N HIS A 82 1.82 24.91 -3.34
CA HIS A 82 1.07 25.77 -2.46
C HIS A 82 0.48 24.92 -1.35
N ALA A 83 0.68 25.35 -0.11
CA ALA A 83 0.10 24.68 1.04
C ALA A 83 -0.41 25.70 2.07
N ILE A 84 -1.50 25.37 2.74
CA ILE A 84 -2.10 26.22 3.78
C ILE A 84 -1.81 25.60 5.14
N ALA A 85 -1.36 26.42 6.09
CA ALA A 85 -1.21 26.01 7.48
C ALA A 85 -2.59 25.70 8.07
N THR A 86 -2.82 24.48 8.55
CA THR A 86 -4.15 24.05 9.00
C THR A 86 -4.45 24.48 10.43
N GLY A 87 -3.41 24.57 11.27
CA GLY A 87 -3.55 24.70 12.72
C GLY A 87 -3.91 23.39 13.42
N ASP A 88 -3.87 22.26 12.69
CA ASP A 88 -4.08 20.92 13.24
C ASP A 88 -2.83 20.39 13.97
N ASP A 89 -2.98 19.23 14.61
CA ASP A 89 -1.87 18.50 15.21
C ASP A 89 -0.81 18.16 14.15
N ALA A 90 0.42 18.57 14.40
CA ALA A 90 1.58 18.31 13.54
C ALA A 90 2.52 17.28 14.20
N PRO A 91 2.21 15.97 14.10
CA PRO A 91 2.91 14.94 14.89
C PRO A 91 4.40 14.84 14.59
N LEU A 92 4.82 15.11 13.35
CA LEU A 92 6.25 15.09 13.01
C LEU A 92 7.00 16.32 13.50
N CYS A 93 6.32 17.45 13.72
CA CYS A 93 6.93 18.60 14.37
C CYS A 93 7.23 18.29 15.84
N ALA A 94 6.25 17.73 16.55
CA ALA A 94 6.41 17.29 17.94
C ALA A 94 7.49 16.21 18.09
N LEU A 95 7.54 15.23 17.18
CA LEU A 95 8.57 14.17 17.18
C LEU A 95 10.00 14.73 17.03
N HIS A 96 10.15 15.89 16.41
CA HIS A 96 11.43 16.54 16.17
C HIS A 96 11.70 17.71 17.12
N ASP A 97 10.88 17.91 18.15
CA ASP A 97 10.97 19.01 19.10
C ASP A 97 10.97 20.39 18.42
N VAL A 98 10.19 20.54 17.34
CA VAL A 98 10.05 21.78 16.56
C VAL A 98 8.63 22.35 16.71
N ALA A 99 8.51 23.67 16.81
CA ALA A 99 7.21 24.35 16.87
C ALA A 99 6.39 24.12 15.59
N ALA A 100 5.10 23.82 15.75
CA ALA A 100 4.16 23.69 14.66
C ALA A 100 3.66 25.07 14.16
N PRO A 101 3.39 25.24 12.86
CA PRO A 101 3.61 24.26 11.80
C PRO A 101 5.10 24.19 11.41
N CYS A 102 5.51 23.05 10.86
CA CYS A 102 6.89 22.82 10.43
C CYS A 102 6.94 22.02 9.13
N LEU A 103 8.10 21.96 8.49
CA LEU A 103 8.37 21.16 7.31
C LEU A 103 9.26 19.98 7.70
N PRO A 104 8.69 18.77 7.92
CA PRO A 104 9.46 17.56 8.16
C PRO A 104 10.15 17.11 6.87
N LEU A 105 11.47 16.92 6.92
CA LEU A 105 12.26 16.45 5.79
C LEU A 105 12.26 14.93 5.71
N ARG A 106 12.02 14.39 4.52
CA ARG A 106 11.97 12.95 4.23
C ARG A 106 13.32 12.38 3.79
N LEU A 107 14.44 13.04 4.11
CA LEU A 107 15.79 12.65 3.68
C LEU A 107 16.14 11.20 4.09
N GLY A 108 15.75 10.78 5.29
CA GLY A 108 15.98 9.40 5.74
C GLY A 108 15.22 8.37 4.91
N VAL A 109 13.93 8.62 4.65
CA VAL A 109 13.08 7.74 3.83
C VAL A 109 13.60 7.67 2.39
N GLN A 110 14.02 8.80 1.83
CA GLN A 110 14.57 8.86 0.47
C GLN A 110 15.93 8.15 0.35
N ALA A 111 16.79 8.27 1.36
CA ALA A 111 18.06 7.55 1.40
C ALA A 111 17.84 6.03 1.49
N GLN A 112 16.92 5.60 2.37
CA GLN A 112 16.60 4.19 2.54
C GLN A 112 16.04 3.56 1.26
N SER A 113 15.16 4.26 0.52
CA SER A 113 14.62 3.75 -0.74
C SER A 113 15.69 3.58 -1.82
N ARG A 114 16.85 4.21 -1.66
CA ARG A 114 18.00 4.15 -2.58
C ARG A 114 19.15 3.30 -2.04
N LEU A 115 18.95 2.67 -0.87
CA LEU A 115 19.97 1.89 -0.17
C LEU A 115 21.27 2.70 0.09
N LEU A 116 21.11 3.98 0.38
CA LEU A 116 22.19 4.91 0.74
C LEU A 116 22.11 5.29 2.22
N GLU A 117 23.26 5.66 2.79
CA GLU A 117 23.25 6.39 4.05
C GLU A 117 22.71 7.81 3.84
N THR A 118 22.05 8.37 4.86
CA THR A 118 21.45 9.72 4.76
C THR A 118 22.50 10.79 4.45
N ARG A 119 23.74 10.64 4.93
CA ARG A 119 24.84 11.58 4.60
C ARG A 119 25.22 11.56 3.13
N ASP A 120 25.26 10.38 2.51
CA ASP A 120 25.65 10.21 1.11
C ASP A 120 24.53 10.69 0.20
N TRP A 121 23.28 10.41 0.61
CA TRP A 121 22.11 10.98 -0.04
C TRP A 121 22.13 12.51 0.01
N HIS A 122 22.29 13.10 1.19
CA HIS A 122 22.38 14.55 1.33
C HIS A 122 23.52 15.15 0.49
N ALA A 123 24.67 14.50 0.45
CA ALA A 123 25.83 14.94 -0.34
C ALA A 123 25.64 14.83 -1.86
N SER A 124 24.68 14.02 -2.35
CA SER A 124 24.34 13.91 -3.77
C SER A 124 23.38 14.99 -4.27
N LEU A 125 22.65 15.64 -3.35
CA LEU A 125 21.63 16.63 -3.69
C LEU A 125 22.26 17.98 -4.08
N ARG A 126 21.74 18.57 -5.16
CA ARG A 126 22.16 19.87 -5.71
C ARG A 126 20.93 20.73 -5.99
N GLY A 127 21.05 22.04 -5.84
CA GLY A 127 19.93 22.97 -6.00
C GLY A 127 19.35 23.41 -4.66
N THR A 128 18.21 24.06 -4.70
CA THR A 128 17.57 24.67 -3.53
C THR A 128 16.06 24.60 -3.66
N ILE A 129 15.38 24.45 -2.52
CA ILE A 129 13.96 24.76 -2.40
C ILE A 129 13.86 25.98 -1.49
N ALA A 130 13.09 26.98 -1.91
CA ALA A 130 12.83 28.19 -1.15
C ALA A 130 11.38 28.21 -0.67
N ILE A 131 11.16 28.77 0.52
CA ILE A 131 9.84 28.98 1.11
C ILE A 131 9.51 30.46 1.00
N GLU A 132 8.33 30.75 0.46
CA GLU A 132 7.70 32.06 0.51
C GLU A 132 6.47 31.95 1.40
N VAL A 133 6.39 32.79 2.44
CA VAL A 133 5.22 32.84 3.34
C VAL A 133 4.29 33.94 2.84
N VAL A 134 3.05 33.60 2.59
CA VAL A 134 1.99 34.51 2.17
C VAL A 134 1.01 34.64 3.34
N ASP A 135 1.03 35.80 4.00
CA ASP A 135 0.18 36.08 5.14
C ASP A 135 -1.30 35.92 4.76
N ALA A 136 -2.09 35.33 5.67
CA ALA A 136 -3.52 35.21 5.50
C ALA A 136 -4.14 36.61 5.32
N PRO A 137 -5.04 36.83 4.35
CA PRO A 137 -5.72 38.11 4.23
C PRO A 137 -6.53 38.37 5.50
N LEU A 138 -6.45 39.60 6.05
CA LEU A 138 -7.08 40.07 7.29
C LEU A 138 -8.61 39.83 7.39
N TYR A 139 -9.25 39.40 6.30
CA TYR A 139 -10.68 39.15 6.21
C TYR A 139 -11.05 37.73 5.75
N ALA A 140 -10.10 36.80 5.69
CA ALA A 140 -10.49 35.39 5.55
C ALA A 140 -11.09 34.95 6.89
N PRO A 141 -12.36 34.51 6.95
CA PRO A 141 -12.79 33.73 8.10
C PRO A 141 -11.82 32.58 8.16
N ALA A 142 -11.08 32.45 9.29
CA ALA A 142 -10.18 31.34 9.52
C ALA A 142 -10.91 30.11 9.03
N ALA A 143 -10.45 29.51 7.93
CA ALA A 143 -11.05 28.29 7.46
C ALA A 143 -10.60 27.26 8.48
N HIS A 144 -11.35 27.19 9.58
CA HIS A 144 -11.49 25.98 10.36
C HIS A 144 -12.11 25.00 9.37
N TRP A 145 -11.27 24.44 8.49
CA TRP A 145 -11.47 23.09 8.01
C TRP A 145 -11.67 22.31 9.29
N THR A 146 -12.92 21.99 9.56
CA THR A 146 -13.34 21.36 10.80
C THR A 146 -12.85 19.92 10.77
N SER A 147 -11.56 19.73 10.97
CA SER A 147 -10.96 18.53 11.56
C SER A 147 -11.39 18.37 13.03
N GLN A 148 -11.98 19.40 13.64
CA GLN A 148 -12.59 19.33 14.96
C GLN A 148 -14.10 19.04 14.89
N ALA A 149 -14.40 17.76 14.70
CA ALA A 149 -15.28 17.14 15.68
C ALA A 149 -14.39 16.29 16.59
N ALA A 150 -14.40 16.65 17.87
CA ALA A 150 -13.81 15.91 18.98
C ALA A 150 -13.75 14.38 18.77
N PRO A 151 -12.66 13.70 19.18
CA PRO A 151 -12.32 12.33 18.79
C PRO A 151 -13.22 11.21 19.33
N VAL A 152 -14.44 11.47 19.82
CA VAL A 152 -15.28 10.40 20.42
C VAL A 152 -16.78 10.42 20.03
N LEU A 153 -17.33 11.47 19.38
CA LEU A 153 -18.81 11.54 19.20
C LEU A 153 -19.38 11.55 17.76
N LYS A 154 -18.57 11.61 16.69
CA LYS A 154 -19.09 11.54 15.30
C LYS A 154 -18.75 10.26 14.54
N THR A 155 -17.83 9.43 15.01
CA THR A 155 -17.60 8.07 14.49
C THR A 155 -18.71 7.09 14.89
N ALA A 156 -19.50 7.42 15.91
CA ALA A 156 -20.69 6.66 16.29
C ALA A 156 -21.90 6.91 15.35
N GLY A 157 -21.89 7.93 14.48
CA GLY A 157 -23.00 8.19 13.56
C GLY A 157 -22.80 7.54 12.20
N VAL A 158 -21.69 7.87 11.54
CA VAL A 158 -21.37 7.34 10.20
C VAL A 158 -20.82 5.92 10.28
N GLY A 159 -20.03 5.59 11.31
CA GLY A 159 -19.59 4.22 11.58
C GLY A 159 -20.75 3.31 11.95
N LEU A 160 -21.75 3.80 12.71
CA LEU A 160 -22.95 3.02 13.00
C LEU A 160 -23.87 2.89 11.78
N LEU A 161 -23.99 3.91 10.92
CA LEU A 161 -24.72 3.78 9.66
C LEU A 161 -24.01 2.82 8.68
N LEU A 162 -22.69 2.92 8.51
CA LEU A 162 -21.92 1.98 7.71
C LEU A 162 -21.90 0.58 8.33
N ALA A 163 -21.84 0.45 9.65
CA ALA A 163 -21.92 -0.84 10.33
C ALA A 163 -23.33 -1.42 10.30
N LEU A 164 -24.40 -0.61 10.32
CA LEU A 164 -25.78 -1.06 10.17
C LEU A 164 -26.09 -1.41 8.71
N VAL A 165 -25.53 -0.67 7.74
CA VAL A 165 -25.59 -1.01 6.32
C VAL A 165 -24.75 -2.26 6.04
N ALA A 166 -23.54 -2.36 6.57
CA ALA A 166 -22.69 -3.53 6.42
C ALA A 166 -23.26 -4.74 7.17
N ALA A 167 -23.82 -4.57 8.36
CA ALA A 167 -24.51 -5.63 9.09
C ALA A 167 -25.84 -5.98 8.43
N GLY A 168 -26.55 -5.01 7.84
CA GLY A 168 -27.75 -5.22 7.04
C GLY A 168 -27.46 -6.00 5.77
N VAL A 169 -26.43 -5.60 5.02
CA VAL A 169 -25.92 -6.28 3.83
C VAL A 169 -25.33 -7.64 4.21
N ALA A 170 -24.57 -7.75 5.28
CA ALA A 170 -24.02 -9.01 5.78
C ALA A 170 -25.14 -9.94 6.25
N ALA A 171 -26.17 -9.45 6.94
CA ALA A 171 -27.34 -10.24 7.33
C ALA A 171 -28.20 -10.63 6.11
N LEU A 172 -28.29 -9.79 5.09
CA LEU A 172 -28.92 -10.12 3.80
C LEU A 172 -28.11 -11.16 3.03
N LEU A 173 -26.79 -11.05 3.02
CA LEU A 173 -25.87 -12.02 2.44
C LEU A 173 -25.85 -13.31 3.26
N TYR A 174 -25.97 -13.24 4.58
CA TYR A 174 -26.04 -14.40 5.48
C TYR A 174 -27.37 -15.12 5.29
N ARG A 175 -28.49 -14.39 5.23
CA ARG A 175 -29.84 -14.90 4.90
C ARG A 175 -29.94 -15.45 3.47
N ARG A 176 -29.27 -14.83 2.49
CA ARG A 176 -29.15 -15.38 1.13
C ARG A 176 -28.23 -16.60 1.10
N SER A 177 -27.16 -16.63 1.90
CA SER A 177 -26.23 -17.75 2.01
C SER A 177 -26.80 -18.94 2.78
N SER A 178 -27.83 -18.72 3.61
CA SER A 178 -28.58 -19.80 4.26
C SER A 178 -29.55 -20.51 3.33
N THR A 179 -29.72 -20.04 2.08
CA THR A 179 -30.46 -20.82 1.09
C THR A 179 -29.62 -22.01 0.64
N PRO A 180 -30.23 -23.21 0.50
CA PRO A 180 -29.49 -24.40 0.09
C PRO A 180 -28.85 -24.24 -1.31
N ALA A 181 -29.37 -23.33 -2.14
CA ALA A 181 -28.81 -23.02 -3.46
C ALA A 181 -27.51 -22.22 -3.38
N ALA A 182 -27.45 -21.24 -2.46
CA ALA A 182 -26.25 -20.47 -2.24
C ALA A 182 -25.12 -21.33 -1.64
N ARG A 183 -25.45 -22.31 -0.78
CA ARG A 183 -24.47 -23.27 -0.24
C ARG A 183 -23.85 -24.13 -1.35
N LEU A 184 -24.66 -24.67 -2.25
CA LEU A 184 -24.19 -25.48 -3.37
C LEU A 184 -23.36 -24.66 -4.37
N ALA A 185 -23.77 -23.42 -4.65
CA ALA A 185 -23.00 -22.49 -5.49
C ALA A 185 -21.69 -22.04 -4.83
N ALA A 186 -21.64 -21.93 -3.50
CA ALA A 186 -20.42 -21.65 -2.76
C ALA A 186 -19.44 -22.83 -2.81
N LEU A 187 -19.95 -24.06 -2.68
CA LEU A 187 -19.17 -25.29 -2.81
C LEU A 187 -18.55 -25.40 -4.20
N ALA A 188 -19.35 -25.23 -5.27
CA ALA A 188 -18.87 -25.29 -6.64
C ALA A 188 -17.79 -24.21 -6.94
N ARG A 189 -17.94 -22.99 -6.42
CA ARG A 189 -16.92 -21.93 -6.53
C ARG A 189 -15.63 -22.29 -5.79
N ARG A 190 -15.73 -22.88 -4.61
CA ARG A 190 -14.59 -23.33 -3.80
C ARG A 190 -13.81 -24.43 -4.51
N VAL A 191 -14.50 -25.43 -5.05
CA VAL A 191 -13.91 -26.52 -5.83
C VAL A 191 -13.20 -25.97 -7.07
N ARG A 192 -13.82 -25.04 -7.81
CA ARG A 192 -13.17 -24.38 -8.95
C ARG A 192 -11.87 -23.66 -8.54
N ALA A 193 -11.92 -22.87 -7.47
CA ALA A 193 -10.78 -22.13 -6.98
C ALA A 193 -9.66 -23.05 -6.45
N LYS A 194 -10.00 -24.22 -5.89
CA LYS A 194 -9.03 -25.25 -5.48
C LYS A 194 -8.43 -25.95 -6.70
N ALA A 195 -9.24 -26.34 -7.68
CA ALA A 195 -8.78 -26.99 -8.91
C ALA A 195 -7.77 -26.12 -9.67
N GLN A 196 -8.03 -24.80 -9.77
CA GLN A 196 -7.12 -23.84 -10.40
C GLN A 196 -5.78 -23.69 -9.66
N ARG A 197 -5.76 -23.87 -8.33
CA ARG A 197 -4.56 -23.72 -7.50
C ARG A 197 -3.74 -25.00 -7.39
N ALA A 198 -4.40 -26.14 -7.13
CA ALA A 198 -3.72 -27.39 -6.83
C ALA A 198 -3.15 -28.09 -8.08
N ALA A 199 -3.81 -27.96 -9.24
CA ALA A 199 -3.40 -28.69 -10.42
C ALA A 199 -3.88 -28.01 -11.72
N PRO A 200 -3.07 -27.13 -12.35
CA PRO A 200 -3.44 -26.50 -13.62
C PRO A 200 -3.75 -27.53 -14.73
N VAL A 201 -3.13 -28.71 -14.66
CA VAL A 201 -3.39 -29.84 -15.58
C VAL A 201 -4.79 -30.44 -15.40
N LEU A 202 -5.30 -30.50 -14.15
CA LEU A 202 -6.65 -31.01 -13.86
C LEU A 202 -7.73 -29.93 -14.03
N ALA A 203 -7.36 -28.65 -13.94
CA ALA A 203 -8.29 -27.54 -14.11
C ALA A 203 -8.84 -27.45 -15.54
N ALA A 204 -8.00 -27.71 -16.55
CA ALA A 204 -8.38 -27.60 -17.96
C ALA A 204 -9.62 -28.44 -18.35
N PRO A 205 -9.71 -29.75 -18.03
CA PRO A 205 -10.90 -30.55 -18.33
C PRO A 205 -12.10 -30.29 -17.41
N LEU A 206 -11.88 -29.80 -16.18
CA LEU A 206 -12.93 -29.63 -15.17
C LEU A 206 -13.65 -28.28 -15.25
N ASN A 207 -12.97 -27.23 -15.70
CA ASN A 207 -13.52 -25.87 -15.74
C ASN A 207 -14.81 -25.76 -16.56
N PRO A 208 -14.95 -26.33 -17.77
CA PRO A 208 -16.20 -26.22 -18.54
C PRO A 208 -17.42 -26.84 -17.83
N ALA A 209 -17.20 -27.96 -17.12
CA ALA A 209 -18.25 -28.65 -16.36
C ALA A 209 -18.65 -27.86 -15.10
N LEU A 210 -17.67 -27.32 -14.36
CA LEU A 210 -17.91 -26.48 -13.19
C LEU A 210 -18.61 -25.17 -13.56
N ASP A 211 -18.32 -24.61 -14.73
CA ASP A 211 -18.90 -23.36 -15.22
C ASP A 211 -20.35 -23.56 -15.65
N SER A 212 -20.62 -24.66 -16.33
CA SER A 212 -21.98 -25.10 -16.66
C SER A 212 -22.82 -25.35 -15.40
N ALA A 213 -22.24 -26.00 -14.39
CA ALA A 213 -22.90 -26.24 -13.11
C ALA A 213 -23.19 -24.92 -12.36
N LEU A 214 -22.24 -23.98 -12.32
CA LEU A 214 -22.43 -22.67 -11.71
C LEU A 214 -23.48 -21.83 -12.45
N GLN A 215 -23.53 -21.90 -13.79
CA GLN A 215 -24.52 -21.22 -14.59
C GLN A 215 -25.93 -21.80 -14.38
N ALA A 216 -26.07 -23.13 -14.30
CA ALA A 216 -27.32 -23.79 -13.99
C ALA A 216 -27.85 -23.43 -12.59
N LEU A 217 -26.95 -23.32 -11.60
CA LEU A 217 -27.29 -22.90 -10.23
C LEU A 217 -27.69 -21.41 -10.17
N ARG A 218 -26.99 -20.53 -10.90
CA ARG A 218 -27.34 -19.10 -11.00
C ARG A 218 -28.70 -18.88 -11.66
N ALA A 219 -29.01 -19.66 -12.69
CA ALA A 219 -30.28 -19.61 -13.40
C ALA A 219 -31.44 -20.26 -12.62
N GLN A 220 -31.21 -20.72 -11.38
CA GLN A 220 -32.19 -21.43 -10.53
C GLN A 220 -32.81 -22.66 -11.21
N ARG A 221 -32.10 -23.29 -12.16
CA ARG A 221 -32.59 -24.44 -12.93
C ARG A 221 -32.48 -25.78 -12.21
N VAL A 222 -31.76 -25.80 -11.09
CA VAL A 222 -31.53 -27.00 -10.27
C VAL A 222 -31.94 -26.69 -8.84
N ASP A 223 -32.98 -27.35 -8.35
CA ASP A 223 -33.35 -27.31 -6.94
C ASP A 223 -32.29 -28.09 -6.13
N PRO A 224 -31.58 -27.45 -5.18
CA PRO A 224 -30.55 -28.11 -4.37
C PRO A 224 -31.10 -29.19 -3.44
N LEU A 225 -32.38 -29.11 -3.07
CA LEU A 225 -33.05 -30.10 -2.24
C LEU A 225 -33.55 -31.30 -3.07
N SER A 226 -33.55 -31.18 -4.40
CA SER A 226 -33.92 -32.29 -5.29
C SER A 226 -32.86 -33.41 -5.24
N PRO A 227 -33.25 -34.65 -5.60
CA PRO A 227 -32.31 -35.77 -5.71
C PRO A 227 -31.13 -35.48 -6.65
N HIS A 228 -31.33 -34.68 -7.70
CA HIS A 228 -30.27 -34.28 -8.63
C HIS A 228 -29.32 -33.25 -8.01
N GLY A 229 -29.84 -32.28 -7.25
CA GLY A 229 -29.05 -31.32 -6.49
C GLY A 229 -28.16 -31.99 -5.43
N GLN A 230 -28.72 -32.96 -4.70
CA GLN A 230 -27.97 -33.74 -3.71
C GLN A 230 -26.86 -34.60 -4.35
N LYS A 231 -27.14 -35.24 -5.49
CA LYS A 231 -26.11 -35.96 -6.26
C LYS A 231 -24.96 -35.03 -6.67
N MET A 232 -25.29 -33.84 -7.17
CA MET A 232 -24.28 -32.84 -7.54
C MET A 232 -23.46 -32.37 -6.34
N ALA A 233 -24.09 -32.15 -5.18
CA ALA A 233 -23.40 -31.81 -3.94
C ALA A 233 -22.40 -32.91 -3.52
N ASN A 234 -22.82 -34.17 -3.56
CA ASN A 234 -21.96 -35.31 -3.20
C ASN A 234 -20.76 -35.46 -4.15
N VAL A 235 -20.95 -35.22 -5.45
CA VAL A 235 -19.85 -35.24 -6.43
C VAL A 235 -18.87 -34.10 -6.16
N LEU A 236 -19.37 -32.89 -5.89
CA LEU A 236 -18.51 -31.73 -5.57
C LEU A 236 -17.72 -31.94 -4.26
N LEU A 237 -18.34 -32.52 -3.24
CA LEU A 237 -17.65 -32.86 -1.98
C LEU A 237 -16.55 -33.91 -2.20
N ARG A 238 -16.83 -34.95 -2.99
CA ARG A 238 -15.82 -35.96 -3.34
C ARG A 238 -14.67 -35.32 -4.12
N LEU A 239 -14.98 -34.48 -5.10
CA LEU A 239 -13.96 -33.76 -5.87
C LEU A 239 -13.12 -32.83 -5.01
N GLU A 240 -13.73 -32.14 -4.03
CA GLU A 240 -12.99 -31.33 -3.06
C GLU A 240 -12.01 -32.19 -2.26
N SER A 241 -12.45 -33.33 -1.72
CA SER A 241 -11.57 -34.22 -0.95
C SER A 241 -10.39 -34.75 -1.78
N THR A 242 -10.61 -35.07 -3.06
CA THR A 242 -9.53 -35.52 -3.96
C THR A 242 -8.54 -34.40 -4.29
N LEU A 243 -9.02 -33.16 -4.45
CA LEU A 243 -8.15 -32.00 -4.67
C LEU A 243 -7.30 -31.69 -3.43
N ASP A 244 -7.87 -31.81 -2.24
CA ASP A 244 -7.15 -31.61 -0.98
C ASP A 244 -6.06 -32.67 -0.78
N GLU A 245 -6.35 -33.93 -1.12
CA GLU A 245 -5.35 -35.00 -1.09
C GLU A 245 -4.22 -34.78 -2.10
N ALA A 246 -4.54 -34.26 -3.30
CA ALA A 246 -3.55 -33.91 -4.30
C ALA A 246 -2.66 -32.72 -3.89
N GLU A 247 -3.21 -31.70 -3.22
CA GLU A 247 -2.42 -30.57 -2.69
C GLU A 247 -1.47 -31.02 -1.56
N LEU A 248 -1.93 -31.93 -0.70
CA LEU A 248 -1.07 -32.50 0.34
C LEU A 248 0.05 -33.35 -0.25
N SER A 249 -0.20 -34.11 -1.33
CA SER A 249 0.82 -34.95 -1.95
C SER A 249 1.88 -34.12 -2.68
N THR A 250 1.49 -33.06 -3.39
CA THR A 250 2.45 -32.14 -4.04
C THR A 250 3.30 -31.43 -3.00
N ARG A 251 2.69 -30.93 -1.92
CA ARG A 251 3.43 -30.28 -0.84
C ARG A 251 4.46 -31.22 -0.19
N ARG A 252 4.07 -32.46 0.11
CA ARG A 252 5.00 -33.47 0.65
C ARG A 252 6.16 -33.76 -0.29
N ALA A 253 5.90 -33.86 -1.60
CA ALA A 253 6.96 -34.08 -2.58
C ALA A 253 7.93 -32.88 -2.64
N THR A 254 7.43 -31.65 -2.59
CA THR A 254 8.27 -30.45 -2.55
C THR A 254 9.10 -30.39 -1.26
N GLU A 255 8.50 -30.69 -0.10
CA GLU A 255 9.21 -30.71 1.18
C GLU A 255 10.33 -31.76 1.21
N GLN A 256 10.11 -32.94 0.63
CA GLN A 256 11.14 -33.98 0.49
C GLN A 256 12.28 -33.54 -0.44
N GLN A 257 11.97 -32.96 -1.59
CA GLN A 257 12.98 -32.47 -2.53
C GLN A 257 13.87 -31.39 -1.89
N LEU A 258 13.27 -30.46 -1.13
CA LEU A 258 14.02 -29.43 -0.40
C LEU A 258 14.91 -30.03 0.69
N ALA A 259 14.43 -31.05 1.40
CA ALA A 259 15.24 -31.74 2.40
C ALA A 259 16.47 -32.43 1.77
N ASP A 260 16.29 -33.08 0.61
CA ASP A 260 17.39 -33.72 -0.12
C ASP A 260 18.39 -32.71 -0.68
N GLU A 261 17.91 -31.56 -1.17
CA GLU A 261 18.75 -30.45 -1.65
C GLU A 261 19.59 -29.87 -0.50
N LEU A 262 18.97 -29.57 0.65
CA LEU A 262 19.68 -29.07 1.83
C LEU A 262 20.69 -30.09 2.38
N ALA A 263 20.37 -31.39 2.35
CA ALA A 263 21.31 -32.43 2.76
C ALA A 263 22.55 -32.45 1.87
N ARG A 264 22.37 -32.29 0.54
CA ARG A 264 23.46 -32.20 -0.43
C ARG A 264 24.32 -30.96 -0.22
N ASP A 265 23.71 -29.80 0.03
CA ASP A 265 24.45 -28.55 0.27
C ASP A 265 25.32 -28.64 1.54
N VAL A 266 24.81 -29.28 2.59
CA VAL A 266 25.59 -29.54 3.81
C VAL A 266 26.76 -30.47 3.55
N GLU A 267 26.56 -31.54 2.76
CA GLU A 267 27.65 -32.46 2.38
C GLU A 267 28.76 -31.74 1.61
N ILE A 268 28.39 -30.90 0.62
CA ILE A 268 29.34 -30.07 -0.14
C ILE A 268 30.10 -29.11 0.80
N ALA A 269 29.40 -28.46 1.74
CA ALA A 269 30.03 -27.56 2.69
C ALA A 269 31.02 -28.27 3.63
N LEU A 270 30.71 -29.50 4.04
CA LEU A 270 31.60 -30.33 4.85
C LEU A 270 32.83 -30.80 4.08
N GLU A 271 32.68 -31.16 2.80
CA GLU A 271 33.80 -31.53 1.93
C GLU A 271 34.74 -30.34 1.71
N ALA A 272 34.20 -29.16 1.38
CA ALA A 272 35.00 -27.95 1.24
C ALA A 272 35.74 -27.56 2.54
N ALA A 273 35.11 -27.75 3.70
CA ALA A 273 35.75 -27.53 4.99
C ALA A 273 36.90 -28.53 5.25
N ALA A 274 36.73 -29.80 4.88
CA ALA A 274 37.76 -30.83 4.99
C ALA A 274 38.98 -30.53 4.10
N GLU A 275 38.74 -30.11 2.85
CA GLU A 275 39.81 -29.67 1.93
C GLU A 275 40.61 -28.49 2.50
N ALA A 276 39.93 -27.49 3.08
CA ALA A 276 40.59 -26.34 3.69
C ALA A 276 41.47 -26.70 4.89
N VAL A 277 41.13 -27.76 5.63
CA VAL A 277 41.94 -28.27 6.75
C VAL A 277 43.16 -29.03 6.24
N HIS A 278 43.04 -29.80 5.16
CA HIS A 278 44.15 -30.56 4.57
C HIS A 278 45.12 -29.71 3.72
N ALA A 279 44.70 -28.51 3.28
CA ALA A 279 45.54 -27.57 2.55
C ALA A 279 46.47 -26.72 3.45
N ARG A 280 46.46 -26.93 4.77
CA ARG A 280 47.37 -26.29 5.75
C ARG A 280 48.44 -27.25 6.24
#